data_AF-A0A5K1FTY0-F1
#
_entry.id   AF-A0A5K1FTY0-F1
#
_cell.length_a   1.000
_cell.length_b   1.000
_cell.length_c   1.000
_cell.angle_alpha   90.00
_cell.angle_beta   90.00
_cell.angle_gamma   90.00
#
_symmetry.space_group_name_H-M   'P 1'
#
loop_
_entity.id
_entity.type
_entity.pdbx_description
1 polymer ?
#
loop_
_entity_poly.entity_id
_entity_poly.type
_entity_poly.pdbx_seq_one_letter_code
_entity_poly.pdbx_strand_id
1 'polypeptide(L)' 'TIFVFILALVGVFYPYNRGALFTALVLIYAFTSGIAGYVATSFYCQLEGTNW' A
#
# COMPACT_ATOMS: atom_id res chain seq x y z
N THR A 1 -11.37 3.74 9.41
CA THR A 1 -10.93 4.75 10.41
C THR A 1 -9.42 4.80 10.56
N ILE A 2 -8.72 3.67 10.78
CA ILE A 2 -7.24 3.64 10.95
C ILE A 2 -6.48 4.24 9.75
N PHE A 3 -6.89 3.93 8.52
CA PHE A 3 -6.27 4.44 7.29
C PHE A 3 -6.24 5.98 7.24
N VAL A 4 -7.36 6.63 7.54
CA VAL A 4 -7.47 8.11 7.55
C VAL A 4 -6.58 8.73 8.63
N PHE A 5 -6.45 8.06 9.78
CA PHE A 5 -5.55 8.48 10.86
C PHE A 5 -4.08 8.41 10.44
N ILE A 6 -3.67 7.36 9.73
CA ILE A 6 -2.30 7.22 9.22
C ILE A 6 -1.99 8.32 8.20
N LEU A 7 -2.90 8.61 7.27
CA LEU A 7 -2.72 9.72 6.32
C LEU A 7 -2.62 11.08 7.03
N ALA A 8 -3.37 11.27 8.10
CA ALA A 8 -3.29 12.49 8.91
C ALA A 8 -1.95 12.62 9.65
N LEU A 9 -1.40 11.52 10.18
CA LEU A 9 -0.11 11.48 10.87
C LEU A 9 1.07 11.71 9.92
N VAL A 10 0.98 11.24 8.67
CA VAL A 10 1.98 11.48 7.60
C VAL A 10 1.97 12.94 7.11
N GLY A 11 1.05 13.77 7.63
CA GLY A 11 1.02 15.20 7.32
C GLY A 11 0.44 15.53 5.95
N VAL A 12 -0.33 14.61 5.34
CA VAL A 12 -1.00 14.82 4.04
C VAL A 12 -1.92 16.04 4.04
N PHE A 13 -2.51 16.36 5.19
CA PHE A 13 -3.40 17.51 5.35
C PHE A 13 -2.70 18.83 5.68
N TYR A 14 -1.36 18.89 5.71
CA TYR A 14 -0.63 20.15 5.86
C TYR A 14 -0.43 20.83 4.48
N PRO A 15 -1.07 21.99 4.23
CA PRO A 15 -1.27 22.54 2.88
C PRO A 15 0.00 23.13 2.22
N TYR A 16 1.16 23.11 2.89
CA TYR A 16 2.42 23.66 2.36
C TYR A 16 3.53 22.62 2.15
N ASN A 17 3.30 21.36 2.50
CA ASN A 17 4.32 20.33 2.44
C ASN A 17 4.14 19.48 1.17
N ARG A 18 4.59 20.00 0.01
CA ARG A 18 4.49 19.30 -1.29
C ARG A 18 5.05 17.87 -1.28
N GLY A 19 5.94 17.55 -0.34
CA GLY A 19 6.44 16.19 -0.13
C GLY A 19 5.41 15.20 0.43
N ALA A 20 4.44 15.64 1.23
CA ALA A 20 3.50 14.74 1.91
C ALA A 20 2.53 14.03 0.94
N LEU A 21 2.18 14.68 -0.17
CA LEU A 21 1.39 14.05 -1.23
C LEU A 21 2.20 12.94 -1.93
N PHE A 22 3.47 13.18 -2.21
CA PHE A 22 4.36 12.17 -2.80
C PHE A 22 4.61 10.99 -1.85
N THR A 23 4.81 11.25 -0.55
CA THR A 23 4.98 10.15 0.42
C THR A 23 3.70 9.33 0.57
N ALA A 24 2.53 9.96 0.56
CA ALA A 24 1.24 9.26 0.58
C ALA A 24 1.04 8.39 -0.68
N LEU A 25 1.37 8.91 -1.85
CA LEU A 25 1.32 8.15 -3.11
C LEU A 25 2.22 6.90 -3.05
N VAL A 26 3.46 7.06 -2.57
CA VAL A 26 4.41 5.94 -2.41
C VAL A 26 3.90 4.91 -1.40
N LEU A 27 3.34 5.37 -0.27
CA LEU A 27 2.75 4.47 0.74
C LEU A 27 1.58 3.67 0.18
N ILE A 28 0.65 4.32 -0.51
CA ILE A 28 -0.51 3.64 -1.11
C ILE A 28 -0.06 2.65 -2.19
N TYR A 29 0.95 3.01 -2.99
CA TYR A 29 1.53 2.12 -3.99
C TYR A 29 2.15 0.88 -3.36
N ALA A 30 3.02 1.05 -2.35
CA ALA A 30 3.66 -0.05 -1.64
C ALA A 30 2.65 -0.97 -0.93
N PHE A 31 1.61 -0.38 -0.35
CA PHE A 31 0.55 -1.13 0.31
C PHE A 31 -0.27 -1.95 -0.70
N THR A 32 -0.65 -1.35 -1.82
CA THR A 32 -1.44 -2.01 -2.86
C THR A 32 -0.62 -3.11 -3.55
N SER A 33 0.66 -2.88 -3.83
CA SER A 33 1.54 -3.89 -4.43
C SER A 33 1.82 -5.05 -3.48
N GLY A 34 1.98 -4.80 -2.18
CA GLY A 34 2.10 -5.84 -1.16
C GLY A 34 0.87 -6.74 -1.08
N ILE A 35 -0.33 -6.14 -1.08
CA ILE A 35 -1.59 -6.90 -1.10
C ILE A 35 -1.73 -7.68 -2.41
N ALA A 36 -1.46 -7.06 -3.55
CA ALA A 36 -1.54 -7.72 -4.86
C ALA A 36 -0.56 -8.91 -4.95
N GLY A 37 0.66 -8.75 -4.43
CA GLY A 37 1.64 -9.83 -4.35
C GLY A 37 1.17 -10.98 -3.47
N TYR A 38 0.63 -10.68 -2.28
CA TYR A 38 0.07 -11.70 -1.39
C TYR A 38 -1.09 -12.46 -2.04
N VAL A 39 -2.00 -11.75 -2.72
CA VAL A 39 -3.12 -12.35 -3.46
C VAL A 39 -2.62 -13.19 -4.63
N ALA A 40 -1.63 -12.71 -5.39
CA ALA A 40 -1.05 -13.44 -6.50
C ALA A 40 -0.36 -14.74 -6.05
N THR A 41 0.44 -14.69 -4.97
CA THR A 41 1.06 -15.89 -4.38
C THR A 41 0.01 -16.85 -3.84
N SER A 42 -1.01 -16.35 -3.14
CA SER A 42 -2.09 -17.18 -2.61
C SER A 42 -2.89 -17.86 -3.73
N PHE A 43 -3.16 -17.13 -4.82
CA PHE A 43 -3.83 -17.66 -6.01
C PHE A 43 -2.96 -18.67 -6.75
N TYR A 44 -1.65 -18.43 -6.84
CA TYR A 44 -0.67 -19.36 -7.40
C TYR A 44 -0.62 -20.68 -6.62
N CYS A 45 -0.59 -20.63 -5.29
CA CYS A 45 -0.64 -21.83 -4.45
C CYS A 45 -1.98 -22.57 -4.56
N GLN A 46 -3.10 -21.86 -4.74
CA GLN A 46 -4.42 -22.47 -4.95
C GLN A 46 -4.55 -23.16 -6.33
N LEU A 47 -3.80 -22.70 -7.32
CA LEU A 47 -3.74 -23.28 -8.67
C LEU A 47 -2.76 -24.46 -8.79
N GLU A 48 -2.38 -25.08 -7.67
CA GLU A 48 -1.38 -26.16 -7.63
C GLU A 48 -0.04 -25.77 -8.29
N GLY A 49 0.30 -24.48 -8.24
CA GLY A 49 1.63 -23.94 -8.54
C GLY A 49 2.65 -24.49 -7.54
N THR A 50 3.05 -25.74 -7.74
CA THR A 50 3.92 -26.53 -6.87
C THR A 50 5.41 -26.24 -7.07
N ASN A 51 5.75 -25.24 -7.90
CA ASN A 51 7.12 -24.95 -8.28
C ASN A 51 7.42 -23.46 -8.08
N TRP A 52 7.75 -23.10 -6.84
CA TRP A 52 8.76 -22.07 -6.61
C TRP A 52 10.14 -22.69 -6.71
#